data_AF-A0A970TSU8-F1
#
_entry.id   AF-A0A970TSU8-F1
#
_cell.length_a   1.000
_cell.length_b   1.000
_cell.length_c   1.000
_cell.angle_alpha   90.00
_cell.angle_beta   90.00
_cell.angle_gamma   90.00
#
_symmetry.space_group_name_H-M   'P 1'
#
loop_
_entity.id
_entity.type
_entity.pdbx_description
1 polymer ?
#
loop_
_entity_poly.entity_id
_entity_poly.type
_entity_poly.pdbx_seq_one_letter_code
_entity_poly.pdbx_strand_id
1 'polypeptide(L)'
;MEEQQDREPEIQESEVEPAKEPARAEEPEPARGAEELENAEMMERLQEEIRNLSVGDHLVFMMQSLSSLAVARMGLAPDTAAGRDMEQARLAIDAFKALLELLEKAKPVGEVAVHRGMLSQLQLEYVGALGARDKGGHEAAGGDEAAQGEEAAEGGEAAGGGEAVGGDEASGGDESA
;
A
#
# COMPACT_ATOMS: atom_id res chain seq x y z
N MET A 1 -83.21 34.23 17.21
CA MET A 1 -83.37 35.46 17.99
C MET A 1 -81.98 35.79 18.49
N GLU A 2 -81.30 36.87 18.14
CA GLU A 2 -81.55 38.11 17.39
C GLU A 2 -80.12 38.69 17.26
N GLU A 3 -79.63 38.91 16.05
CA GLU A 3 -79.55 40.23 15.42
C GLU A 3 -78.42 41.15 15.91
N GLN A 4 -77.96 41.94 14.93
CA GLN A 4 -77.17 43.17 14.99
C GLN A 4 -75.64 42.99 15.10
N GLN A 5 -74.94 43.09 13.96
CA GLN A 5 -74.55 44.34 13.28
C GLN A 5 -73.71 45.23 14.21
N ASP A 6 -72.44 45.45 13.89
CA ASP A 6 -72.04 46.68 13.21
C ASP A 6 -70.52 46.82 13.07
N ARG A 7 -70.12 47.31 11.89
CA ARG A 7 -68.89 48.02 11.52
C ARG A 7 -67.60 47.24 11.21
N GLU A 8 -67.45 46.95 9.92
CA GLU A 8 -66.25 47.39 9.15
C GLU A 8 -66.09 48.93 9.28
N PRO A 9 -64.87 49.47 9.27
CA PRO A 9 -64.10 49.66 8.03
C PRO A 9 -62.58 49.41 8.28
N GLU A 10 -61.65 49.44 7.36
CA GLU A 10 -61.54 50.21 6.14
C GLU A 10 -60.41 49.61 5.29
N ILE A 11 -60.67 49.63 3.99
CA ILE A 11 -59.86 49.11 2.90
C ILE A 11 -58.57 49.91 2.78
N GLN A 12 -57.48 49.27 2.35
CA GLN A 12 -56.58 49.90 1.38
C GLN A 12 -55.95 48.84 0.48
N GLU A 13 -56.60 48.63 -0.65
CA GLU A 13 -56.06 48.05 -1.87
C GLU A 13 -54.94 48.94 -2.43
N SER A 14 -53.80 48.34 -2.75
CA SER A 14 -52.79 48.80 -3.70
C SER A 14 -51.84 47.61 -3.86
N GLU A 15 -51.44 47.08 -5.01
CA GLU A 15 -51.57 47.36 -6.43
C GLU A 15 -51.30 45.99 -7.12
N VAL A 16 -52.20 45.47 -7.96
CA VAL A 16 -52.13 45.47 -9.43
C VAL A 16 -50.84 44.89 -10.06
N GLU A 17 -51.04 43.69 -10.63
CA GLU A 17 -50.38 42.98 -11.75
C GLU A 17 -48.91 42.48 -11.71
N PRO A 18 -48.68 41.17 -12.02
CA PRO A 18 -47.35 40.62 -12.22
C PRO A 18 -46.80 41.00 -13.60
N ALA A 19 -45.72 41.78 -13.61
CA ALA A 19 -44.93 42.03 -14.80
C ALA A 19 -44.24 40.74 -15.29
N LYS A 20 -44.77 40.26 -16.41
CA LYS A 20 -44.26 39.25 -17.35
C LYS A 20 -42.71 39.13 -17.39
N GLU A 21 -42.22 37.90 -17.18
CA GLU A 21 -40.85 37.47 -17.44
C GLU A 21 -40.34 37.90 -18.82
N PRO A 22 -39.09 38.39 -18.94
CA PRO A 22 -38.33 38.18 -20.16
C PRO A 22 -37.75 36.76 -20.12
N ALA A 23 -38.28 35.91 -20.98
CA ALA A 23 -37.74 34.61 -21.34
C ALA A 23 -36.22 34.68 -21.53
N ARG A 24 -35.49 34.02 -20.63
CA ARG A 24 -34.08 33.74 -20.79
C ARG A 24 -33.96 32.75 -21.95
N ALA A 25 -33.50 33.24 -23.10
CA ALA A 25 -33.08 32.38 -24.19
C ALA A 25 -31.97 31.45 -23.67
N GLU A 26 -32.28 30.18 -23.52
CA GLU A 26 -31.27 29.13 -23.36
C GLU A 26 -30.53 29.01 -24.70
N GLU A 27 -29.31 29.54 -24.76
CA GLU A 27 -28.37 29.18 -25.81
C GLU A 27 -27.99 27.70 -25.64
N PRO A 28 -28.01 26.87 -26.70
CA PRO A 28 -27.68 25.47 -26.59
C PRO A 28 -26.18 25.34 -26.28
N GLU A 29 -25.84 24.49 -25.30
CA GLU A 29 -24.48 24.12 -24.94
C GLU A 29 -24.11 22.77 -25.59
N PRO A 30 -23.72 22.73 -26.88
CA PRO A 30 -23.35 21.48 -27.55
C PRO A 30 -21.96 20.96 -27.14
N ALA A 31 -21.11 21.79 -26.51
CA ALA A 31 -19.72 21.45 -26.19
C ALA A 31 -19.58 20.57 -24.94
N ARG A 32 -20.35 20.84 -23.87
CA ARG A 32 -20.28 20.04 -22.62
C ARG A 32 -20.75 18.60 -22.79
N GLY A 33 -21.80 18.38 -23.59
CA GLY A 33 -22.31 17.04 -23.84
C GLY A 33 -21.37 16.16 -24.67
N ALA A 34 -20.57 16.74 -25.56
CA ALA A 34 -19.60 15.99 -26.37
C ALA A 34 -18.41 15.51 -25.54
N GLU A 35 -17.86 16.36 -24.67
CA GLU A 35 -16.78 16.00 -23.75
C GLU A 35 -17.26 14.96 -22.71
N GLU A 36 -18.49 15.08 -22.21
CA GLU A 36 -19.08 14.10 -21.28
C GLU A 36 -19.31 12.73 -21.94
N LEU A 37 -19.73 12.70 -23.20
CA LEU A 37 -19.85 11.46 -23.98
C LEU A 37 -18.49 10.82 -24.26
N GLU A 38 -17.48 11.60 -24.65
CA GLU A 38 -16.12 11.10 -24.89
C GLU A 38 -15.49 10.56 -23.60
N ASN A 39 -15.69 11.25 -22.47
CA ASN A 39 -15.28 10.78 -21.15
C ASN A 39 -16.01 9.48 -20.74
N ALA A 40 -17.32 9.38 -21.05
CA ALA A 40 -18.10 8.17 -20.77
C ALA A 40 -17.62 6.98 -21.62
N GLU A 41 -17.37 7.18 -22.91
CA GLU A 41 -16.82 6.16 -23.82
C GLU A 41 -15.40 5.74 -23.43
N MET A 42 -14.57 6.67 -22.94
CA MET A 42 -13.26 6.36 -22.38
C MET A 42 -13.37 5.52 -21.10
N MET A 43 -14.31 5.87 -20.22
CA MET A 43 -14.57 5.14 -18.99
C MET A 43 -15.18 3.76 -19.25
N GLU A 44 -16.00 3.60 -20.28
CA GLU A 44 -16.55 2.30 -20.71
C GLU A 44 -15.43 1.38 -21.21
N ARG A 45 -14.54 1.88 -22.07
CA ARG A 45 -13.36 1.12 -22.53
C ARG A 45 -12.47 0.66 -21.37
N LEU A 46 -12.18 1.55 -20.41
CA LEU A 46 -11.43 1.19 -19.20
C LEU A 46 -12.14 0.12 -18.36
N GLN A 47 -13.47 0.20 -18.22
CA GLN A 47 -14.26 -0.80 -17.50
C GLN A 47 -14.24 -2.17 -18.20
N GLU A 48 -14.26 -2.21 -19.52
CA GLU A 48 -14.12 -3.44 -20.30
C GLU A 48 -12.73 -4.06 -20.13
N GLU A 49 -11.67 -3.25 -20.16
CA GLU A 49 -10.31 -3.72 -19.87
C GLU A 49 -10.21 -4.31 -18.45
N ILE A 50 -10.81 -3.66 -17.44
CA ILE A 50 -10.87 -4.17 -16.07
C ILE A 50 -11.65 -5.49 -15.99
N ARG A 51 -12.79 -5.63 -16.69
CA ARG A 51 -13.56 -6.89 -16.72
C ARG A 51 -12.80 -8.03 -17.37
N ASN A 52 -11.99 -7.73 -18.38
CA ASN A 52 -11.25 -8.74 -19.15
C ASN A 52 -9.90 -9.09 -18.54
N LEU A 53 -9.42 -8.34 -17.54
CA LEU A 53 -8.19 -8.66 -16.82
C LEU A 53 -8.39 -9.95 -16.02
N SER A 54 -7.63 -11.00 -16.34
CA SER A 54 -7.69 -12.23 -15.56
C SER A 54 -7.07 -12.02 -14.17
N VAL A 55 -7.61 -12.70 -13.16
CA VAL A 55 -7.04 -12.67 -11.80
C VAL A 55 -5.57 -13.11 -11.83
N GLY A 56 -5.23 -14.10 -12.67
CA GLY A 56 -3.85 -14.56 -12.83
C GLY A 56 -2.90 -13.47 -13.34
N ASP A 57 -3.34 -12.66 -14.30
CA ASP A 57 -2.53 -11.56 -14.84
C ASP A 57 -2.42 -10.41 -13.84
N HIS A 58 -3.47 -10.17 -13.05
CA HIS A 58 -3.41 -9.22 -11.94
C HIS A 58 -2.44 -9.66 -10.83
N LEU A 59 -2.39 -10.96 -10.50
CA LEU A 59 -1.39 -11.51 -9.57
C LEU A 59 0.04 -11.29 -10.07
N VAL A 60 0.28 -11.47 -11.36
CA VAL A 60 1.59 -11.19 -11.99
C VAL A 60 1.95 -9.71 -11.87
N PHE A 61 1.00 -8.80 -12.13
CA PHE A 61 1.20 -7.36 -11.94
C PHE A 61 1.53 -6.99 -10.49
N MET A 62 0.82 -7.57 -9.52
CA MET A 62 1.08 -7.37 -8.09
C MET A 62 2.47 -7.87 -7.70
N MET A 63 2.90 -9.05 -8.20
CA MET A 63 4.24 -9.57 -7.97
C MET A 63 5.32 -8.62 -8.50
N GLN A 64 5.11 -8.03 -9.68
CA GLN A 64 6.03 -7.03 -10.23
C GLN A 64 6.10 -5.78 -9.34
N SER A 65 4.97 -5.31 -8.85
CA SER A 65 4.91 -4.18 -7.91
C SER A 65 5.61 -4.48 -6.58
N LEU A 66 5.38 -5.67 -6.01
CA LEU A 66 6.04 -6.12 -4.78
C LEU A 66 7.55 -6.22 -4.93
N SER A 67 8.04 -6.69 -6.08
CA SER A 67 9.49 -6.74 -6.35
C SER A 67 10.11 -5.36 -6.41
N SER A 68 9.50 -4.42 -7.15
CA SER A 68 10.00 -3.05 -7.22
C SER A 68 10.00 -2.39 -5.84
N LEU A 69 8.94 -2.64 -5.05
CA LEU A 69 8.84 -2.15 -3.68
C LEU A 69 9.91 -2.77 -2.77
N ALA A 70 10.16 -4.08 -2.88
CA ALA A 70 11.20 -4.76 -2.10
C ALA A 70 12.57 -4.14 -2.37
N VAL A 71 12.94 -3.92 -3.63
CA VAL A 71 14.21 -3.27 -4.02
C VAL A 71 14.33 -1.87 -3.44
N ALA A 72 13.27 -1.06 -3.53
CA ALA A 72 13.25 0.27 -2.94
C ALA A 72 13.42 0.22 -1.41
N ARG A 73 12.75 -0.72 -0.74
CA ARG A 73 12.86 -0.90 0.72
C ARG A 73 14.21 -1.45 1.17
N MET A 74 14.92 -2.18 0.32
CA MET A 74 16.30 -2.59 0.60
C MET A 74 17.29 -1.41 0.56
N GLY A 75 16.91 -0.28 -0.05
CA GLY A 75 17.72 0.94 -0.11
C GLY A 75 19.01 0.76 -0.91
N LEU A 76 18.98 -0.09 -1.95
CA LEU A 76 20.14 -0.46 -2.74
C LEU A 76 20.66 0.67 -3.64
N ALA A 77 19.82 1.67 -3.92
CA ALA A 77 20.17 2.83 -4.73
C ALA A 77 20.22 4.12 -3.87
N PRO A 78 21.04 5.13 -4.24
CA PRO A 78 21.25 6.32 -3.42
C PRO A 78 19.96 7.11 -3.12
N ASP A 79 19.03 7.13 -4.06
CA ASP A 79 17.72 7.78 -3.99
C ASP A 79 16.72 7.05 -3.07
N THR A 80 16.95 5.77 -2.79
CA THR A 80 16.10 4.93 -1.93
C THR A 80 16.71 4.66 -0.55
N ALA A 81 17.97 5.04 -0.34
CA ALA A 81 18.70 4.81 0.91
C ALA A 81 18.00 5.40 2.16
N ALA A 82 17.38 6.57 2.02
CA ALA A 82 16.65 7.23 3.11
C ALA A 82 15.35 6.50 3.51
N GLY A 83 14.76 5.73 2.58
CA GLY A 83 13.53 4.95 2.79
C GLY A 83 13.77 3.49 3.15
N ARG A 84 15.01 3.13 3.50
CA ARG A 84 15.41 1.74 3.76
C ARG A 84 14.68 1.16 4.96
N ASP A 85 13.98 0.06 4.74
CA ASP A 85 13.21 -0.68 5.73
C ASP A 85 13.26 -2.18 5.40
N MET A 86 14.09 -2.91 6.14
CA MET A 86 14.32 -4.34 5.89
C MET A 86 13.14 -5.23 6.33
N GLU A 87 12.28 -4.75 7.22
CA GLU A 87 11.07 -5.49 7.62
C GLU A 87 10.04 -5.41 6.50
N GLN A 88 9.84 -4.23 5.93
CA GLN A 88 8.98 -4.03 4.76
C GLN A 88 9.51 -4.77 3.52
N ALA A 89 10.84 -4.77 3.30
CA ALA A 89 11.43 -5.55 2.22
C ALA A 89 11.17 -7.06 2.38
N ARG A 90 11.32 -7.59 3.60
CA ARG A 90 11.02 -8.99 3.90
C ARG A 90 9.54 -9.31 3.67
N LEU A 91 8.64 -8.46 4.16
CA LEU A 91 7.21 -8.63 3.98
C LEU A 91 6.82 -8.68 2.49
N ALA A 92 7.42 -7.83 1.67
CA ALA A 92 7.20 -7.85 0.22
C ALA A 92 7.69 -9.14 -0.43
N ILE A 93 8.84 -9.68 -0.01
CA ILE A 93 9.39 -10.95 -0.51
C ILE A 93 8.51 -12.14 -0.08
N ASP A 94 8.06 -12.17 1.17
CA ASP A 94 7.18 -13.22 1.68
C ASP A 94 5.81 -13.20 0.97
N ALA A 95 5.26 -12.00 0.73
CA ALA A 95 4.05 -11.83 -0.07
C ALA A 95 4.24 -12.30 -1.52
N PHE A 96 5.36 -11.92 -2.16
CA PHE A 96 5.69 -12.39 -3.51
C PHE A 96 5.74 -13.91 -3.58
N LYS A 97 6.40 -14.56 -2.61
CA LYS A 97 6.47 -16.01 -2.52
C LYS A 97 5.09 -16.65 -2.39
N ALA A 98 4.23 -16.11 -1.53
CA ALA A 98 2.88 -16.62 -1.35
C ALA A 98 2.03 -16.54 -2.64
N LEU A 99 2.16 -15.44 -3.38
CA LEU A 99 1.49 -15.28 -4.68
C LEU A 99 2.03 -16.26 -5.73
N LEU A 100 3.34 -16.48 -5.74
CA LEU A 100 3.97 -17.44 -6.64
C LEU A 100 3.47 -18.87 -6.38
N GLU A 101 3.42 -19.30 -5.11
CA GLU A 101 2.89 -20.62 -4.74
C GLU A 101 1.42 -20.81 -5.12
N LEU A 102 0.63 -19.73 -5.18
CA LEU A 102 -0.75 -19.75 -5.67
C LEU A 102 -0.79 -19.89 -7.19
N LEU A 103 0.04 -19.13 -7.92
CA LEU A 103 0.11 -19.20 -9.38
C LEU A 103 0.63 -20.55 -9.88
N GLU A 104 1.55 -21.19 -9.17
CA GLU A 104 2.06 -22.52 -9.51
C GLU A 104 0.97 -23.60 -9.48
N LYS A 105 -0.09 -23.41 -8.69
CA LYS A 105 -1.25 -24.31 -8.64
C LYS A 105 -2.24 -24.04 -9.78
N ALA A 106 -2.23 -22.84 -10.33
CA ALA A 106 -3.22 -22.36 -11.30
C ALA A 106 -2.70 -22.33 -12.74
N LYS A 107 -1.38 -22.24 -12.96
CA LYS A 107 -0.75 -22.05 -14.28
C LYS A 107 0.29 -23.14 -14.60
N PRO A 108 0.58 -23.39 -15.89
CA PRO A 108 1.64 -24.30 -16.32
C PRO A 108 3.02 -23.89 -15.81
N VAL A 109 3.87 -24.87 -15.48
CA VAL A 109 5.20 -24.66 -14.90
C VAL A 109 6.09 -23.71 -15.72
N GLY A 110 5.94 -23.70 -17.05
CA GLY A 110 6.71 -22.82 -17.94
C GLY A 110 6.40 -21.33 -17.74
N GLU A 111 5.16 -20.97 -17.39
CA GLU A 111 4.75 -19.57 -17.21
C GLU A 111 5.23 -18.98 -15.89
N VAL A 112 5.35 -19.81 -14.84
CA VAL A 112 5.78 -19.38 -13.49
C VAL A 112 7.30 -19.43 -13.27
N ALA A 113 8.05 -20.05 -14.18
CA ALA A 113 9.50 -20.24 -14.03
C ALA A 113 10.28 -18.92 -13.93
N VAL A 114 9.90 -17.89 -14.70
CA VAL A 114 10.53 -16.56 -14.65
C VAL A 114 10.37 -15.93 -13.27
N HIS A 115 9.20 -16.07 -12.66
CA HIS A 115 8.90 -15.51 -11.34
C HIS A 115 9.68 -16.20 -10.21
N ARG A 116 9.95 -17.52 -10.32
CA ARG A 116 10.86 -18.22 -9.40
C ARG A 116 12.29 -17.67 -9.43
N GLY A 117 12.80 -17.40 -10.64
CA GLY A 117 14.12 -16.79 -10.81
C GLY A 117 14.18 -15.40 -10.16
N MET A 118 13.15 -14.59 -10.37
CA MET A 118 13.01 -13.26 -9.76
C MET A 118 12.93 -13.30 -8.23
N LEU A 119 12.18 -14.24 -7.65
CA LEU A 119 12.16 -14.45 -6.19
C LEU A 119 13.55 -14.80 -5.64
N SER A 120 14.26 -15.69 -6.33
CA SER A 120 15.61 -16.11 -5.91
C SER A 120 16.58 -14.91 -5.93
N GLN A 121 16.51 -14.08 -6.97
CA GLN A 121 17.30 -12.85 -7.07
C GLN A 121 16.99 -11.88 -5.93
N LEU A 122 15.70 -11.62 -5.65
CA LEU A 122 15.27 -10.75 -4.54
C LEU A 122 15.80 -11.24 -3.18
N GLN A 123 15.76 -12.55 -2.94
CA GLN A 123 16.24 -13.13 -1.69
C GLN A 123 17.76 -12.96 -1.53
N LEU A 124 18.52 -13.15 -2.62
CA LEU A 124 19.97 -12.92 -2.60
C LEU A 124 20.30 -11.44 -2.36
N GLU A 125 19.59 -10.52 -3.01
CA GLU A 125 19.74 -9.08 -2.79
C GLU A 125 19.41 -8.69 -1.35
N TYR A 126 18.36 -9.27 -0.78
CA TYR A 126 17.96 -9.04 0.62
C TYR A 126 19.05 -9.44 1.61
N VAL A 127 19.58 -10.66 1.46
CA VAL A 127 20.68 -11.13 2.30
C VAL A 127 21.93 -10.29 2.10
N GLY A 128 22.24 -9.91 0.86
CA GLY A 128 23.34 -8.99 0.55
C GLY A 128 23.18 -7.62 1.23
N ALA A 129 21.97 -7.06 1.18
CA ALA A 129 21.63 -5.79 1.81
C ALA A 129 21.74 -5.85 3.35
N LEU A 130 21.37 -6.97 3.96
CA LEU A 130 21.57 -7.19 5.40
C LEU A 130 23.06 -7.14 5.76
N GLY A 131 23.91 -7.88 5.02
CA GLY A 131 25.35 -7.93 5.25
C GLY A 131 26.09 -6.61 4.96
N ALA A 132 25.54 -5.72 4.12
CA ALA A 132 26.11 -4.41 3.86
C ALA A 132 26.01 -3.45 5.07
N ARG A 133 25.02 -3.66 5.96
CA ARG A 133 24.84 -2.83 7.17
C ARG A 133 25.96 -3.09 8.20
N ASP A 134 26.40 -4.33 8.32
CA ASP A 134 27.46 -4.73 9.27
C ASP A 134 28.84 -4.19 8.89
N LYS A 135 29.07 -3.89 7.61
CA LYS A 135 30.35 -3.32 7.14
C LYS A 135 30.45 -1.80 7.30
N GLY A 136 29.35 -1.10 7.56
CA GLY A 136 29.30 0.36 7.70
C GLY A 136 29.14 0.88 9.14
N GLY A 137 29.12 -0.01 10.14
CA GLY A 137 28.76 0.33 11.52
C GLY A 137 29.90 0.62 12.49
N HIS A 138 31.18 0.66 12.06
CA HIS A 138 32.32 0.78 12.98
C HIS A 138 33.09 2.12 12.93
N GLU A 139 32.62 3.16 12.24
CA GLU A 139 33.28 4.47 12.23
C GLU A 139 32.30 5.62 12.53
N ALA A 140 31.77 5.69 13.75
CA ALA A 140 31.24 6.93 14.36
C ALA A 140 30.91 6.75 15.85
N ALA A 141 31.89 6.36 16.67
CA ALA A 141 31.80 6.49 18.12
C ALA A 141 33.20 6.78 18.69
N GLY A 142 33.77 7.90 18.26
CA GLY A 142 35.01 8.48 18.78
C GLY A 142 34.79 9.96 19.10
N GLY A 143 33.93 10.22 20.08
CA GLY A 143 33.75 11.53 20.69
C GLY A 143 34.28 11.46 22.12
N ASP A 144 35.45 12.05 22.31
CA ASP A 144 36.11 12.30 23.58
C ASP A 144 35.25 13.24 24.46
N GLU A 145 34.71 12.72 25.56
CA GLU A 145 34.37 13.53 26.74
C GLU A 145 34.84 12.79 27.99
N ALA A 146 36.09 13.02 28.35
CA ALA A 146 36.58 12.81 29.70
C ALA A 146 36.39 14.09 30.52
N ALA A 147 35.50 14.06 31.53
CA ALA A 147 35.82 14.48 32.91
C ALA A 147 34.60 14.42 33.87
N GLN A 148 34.63 13.37 34.70
CA GLN A 148 34.50 13.37 36.17
C GLN A 148 33.23 13.87 36.88
N GLY A 149 32.65 12.93 37.64
CA GLY A 149 31.75 13.14 38.77
C GLY A 149 31.41 11.81 39.45
N GLU A 150 32.31 11.33 40.32
CA GLU A 150 32.04 10.36 41.42
C GLU A 150 30.89 10.89 42.33
N GLU A 151 30.00 10.13 43.01
CA GLU A 151 30.10 8.88 43.77
C GLU A 151 28.73 8.18 43.97
N ALA A 152 28.79 6.85 44.25
CA ALA A 152 27.97 6.03 45.17
C ALA A 152 26.45 5.83 44.89
N ALA A 153 25.77 4.69 45.09
CA ALA A 153 26.00 3.41 45.77
C ALA A 153 24.98 2.39 45.15
N GLU A 154 25.38 1.16 44.80
CA GLU A 154 25.24 -0.10 45.57
C GLU A 154 23.87 -0.83 45.42
N GLY A 155 23.96 -2.14 45.13
CA GLY A 155 22.88 -3.15 45.11
C GLY A 155 22.70 -3.78 43.71
N GLY A 156 23.33 -4.91 43.36
CA GLY A 156 23.03 -6.28 43.84
C GLY A 156 21.92 -6.87 42.95
N GLU A 157 21.97 -8.07 42.37
CA GLU A 157 22.78 -9.26 42.52
C GLU A 157 22.42 -10.19 41.34
N ALA A 158 23.38 -11.01 40.89
CA ALA A 158 23.25 -11.92 39.76
C ALA A 158 22.79 -13.33 40.19
N ALA A 159 22.03 -14.02 39.35
CA ALA A 159 22.01 -15.49 39.17
C ALA A 159 20.98 -15.80 38.07
N GLY A 160 21.35 -16.35 36.91
CA GLY A 160 21.79 -17.73 36.66
C GLY A 160 20.71 -18.38 35.77
N GLY A 161 20.94 -19.20 34.76
CA GLY A 161 22.09 -20.00 34.32
C GLY A 161 21.52 -21.29 33.68
N GLY A 162 22.18 -21.82 32.64
CA GLY A 162 21.93 -23.15 32.04
C GLY A 162 21.11 -23.09 30.75
N GLU A 163 21.62 -23.31 29.53
CA GLU A 163 22.60 -24.27 28.98
C GLU A 163 22.19 -25.75 29.05
N ALA A 164 22.04 -26.33 27.84
CA ALA A 164 22.24 -27.72 27.38
C ALA A 164 21.13 -28.08 26.37
N VAL A 165 21.39 -28.14 25.05
CA VAL A 165 22.13 -29.19 24.31
C VAL A 165 21.55 -30.58 24.53
N GLY A 166 21.02 -31.19 23.46
CA GLY A 166 20.98 -32.66 23.38
C GLY A 166 19.94 -33.25 22.42
N GLY A 167 20.45 -33.83 21.33
CA GLY A 167 19.90 -35.00 20.65
C GLY A 167 18.86 -34.72 19.55
N ASP A 168 18.83 -35.43 18.43
CA ASP A 168 19.56 -36.64 18.03
C ASP A 168 19.37 -36.81 16.52
N GLU A 169 20.46 -37.13 15.82
CA GLU A 169 20.46 -37.53 14.43
C GLU A 169 20.02 -38.99 14.33
N ALA A 170 19.03 -39.29 13.50
CA ALA A 170 18.83 -40.64 13.01
C ALA A 170 18.44 -40.59 11.53
N SER A 171 19.49 -40.76 10.73
CA SER A 171 19.45 -41.21 9.35
C SER A 171 18.93 -42.65 9.26
N GLY A 172 18.20 -42.94 8.19
CA GLY A 172 17.86 -44.29 7.76
C GLY A 172 16.74 -44.19 6.73
N GLY A 173 16.77 -44.78 5.56
CA GLY A 173 17.70 -45.57 4.74
C GLY A 173 17.08 -45.51 3.33
N ASP A 174 17.82 -45.52 2.22
CA ASP A 174 18.42 -46.72 1.62
C ASP A 174 17.37 -47.85 1.43
N GLU A 175 17.13 -48.46 0.27
CA GLU A 175 17.78 -48.50 -1.03
C GLU A 175 16.72 -49.05 -2.01
N SER A 176 16.93 -48.82 -3.30
CA SER A 176 16.17 -49.44 -4.38
C SER A 176 16.74 -50.82 -4.70
N ALA A 177 15.90 -51.86 -4.71
CA ALA A 177 16.08 -53.08 -5.51
C ALA A 177 14.75 -53.84 -5.64
#